data_AF-A0A259D833-F1
#
_entry.id   AF-A0A259D833-F1
#
_cell.length_a   1.000
_cell.length_b   1.000
_cell.length_c   1.000
_cell.angle_alpha   90.00
_cell.angle_beta   90.00
_cell.angle_gamma   90.00
#
_symmetry.space_group_name_H-M   'P 1'
#
loop_
_entity.id
_entity.type
_entity.pdbx_description
1 polymer ?
#
loop_
_entity_poly.entity_id
_entity_poly.type
_entity_poly.pdbx_seq_one_letter_code
_entity_poly.pdbx_strand_id
1 'polypeptide(L)'
;MPADAPASYEVECASCHMAYPPALLSEQSWKNVMSGLSKHFGTDASVDAKTQTEITGWLIRNAATRQKYSETAHESRITRTSWCIREHGEVRADVWKRASIKSPANCGACHIDAAKGIFSENNIKIPAK
;
A
#
# COMPACT_ATOMS: atom_id res chain seq x y z
N MET A 1 -10.95 3.52 -3.81
CA MET A 1 -10.05 3.70 -4.98
C MET A 1 -10.56 4.85 -5.85
N PRO A 2 -9.70 5.70 -6.44
CA PRO A 2 -10.14 6.66 -7.46
C PRO A 2 -10.76 5.93 -8.66
N ALA A 3 -11.85 6.47 -9.22
CA ALA A 3 -12.61 5.82 -10.30
C ALA A 3 -11.88 5.80 -11.65
N ASP A 4 -10.87 6.65 -11.81
CA ASP A 4 -10.04 6.79 -13.00
C ASP A 4 -8.76 5.93 -12.96
N ALA A 5 -8.70 4.94 -12.06
CA ALA A 5 -7.58 4.01 -11.97
C ALA A 5 -7.35 3.33 -13.33
N PRO A 6 -6.14 3.39 -13.90
CA PRO A 6 -5.86 2.70 -15.15
C PRO A 6 -5.92 1.19 -14.93
N ALA A 7 -6.41 0.43 -15.91
CA ALA A 7 -6.53 -1.03 -15.79
C ALA A 7 -5.17 -1.71 -15.51
N SER A 8 -4.09 -1.14 -16.05
CA SER A 8 -2.71 -1.57 -15.80
C SER A 8 -2.34 -1.52 -14.32
N TYR A 9 -2.89 -0.59 -13.54
CA TYR A 9 -2.59 -0.50 -12.12
C TYR A 9 -3.05 -1.73 -11.34
N GLU A 10 -4.28 -2.18 -11.58
CA GLU A 10 -4.78 -3.38 -10.91
C GLU A 10 -4.02 -4.63 -11.41
N VAL A 11 -3.81 -4.75 -12.72
CA VAL A 11 -3.11 -5.92 -13.31
C VAL A 11 -1.69 -6.05 -12.76
N GLU A 12 -0.92 -4.96 -12.75
CA GLU A 12 0.49 -5.01 -12.37
C GLU A 12 0.68 -4.95 -10.85
N CYS A 13 -0.02 -4.05 -10.16
CA CYS A 13 0.18 -3.80 -8.74
C CYS A 13 -0.66 -4.68 -7.81
N ALA A 14 -1.62 -5.46 -8.33
CA ALA A 14 -2.34 -6.49 -7.57
C ALA A 14 -1.74 -7.91 -7.72
N SER A 15 -0.65 -8.07 -8.49
CA SER A 15 -0.08 -9.37 -8.85
C SER A 15 0.55 -10.15 -7.67
N CYS A 16 1.13 -9.43 -6.70
CA CYS A 16 1.84 -10.01 -5.54
C CYS A 16 1.20 -9.66 -4.19
N HIS A 17 0.56 -8.51 -4.10
CA HIS A 17 -0.16 -7.99 -2.94
C HIS A 17 -1.36 -7.19 -3.44
N MET A 18 -2.27 -6.73 -2.57
CA MET A 18 -3.36 -5.87 -3.04
C MET A 18 -2.84 -4.58 -3.68
N ALA A 19 -3.57 -4.05 -4.66
CA ALA A 19 -3.30 -2.72 -5.20
C ALA A 19 -3.62 -1.66 -4.14
N TYR A 20 -2.59 -1.01 -3.60
CA TYR A 20 -2.73 -0.07 -2.50
C TYR A 20 -3.33 1.28 -2.96
N PRO A 21 -4.39 1.79 -2.30
CA PRO A 21 -4.91 3.10 -2.64
C PRO A 21 -3.84 4.21 -2.65
N PRO A 22 -3.79 5.05 -3.69
CA PRO A 22 -2.72 6.03 -3.86
C PRO A 22 -2.64 7.05 -2.72
N ALA A 23 -3.77 7.33 -2.06
CA ALA A 23 -3.84 8.24 -0.92
C ALA A 23 -3.17 7.71 0.38
N LEU A 24 -2.58 6.52 0.37
CA LEU A 24 -1.86 5.94 1.52
C LEU A 24 -0.38 6.35 1.61
N LEU A 25 0.16 6.96 0.55
CA LEU A 25 1.53 7.47 0.52
C LEU A 25 1.58 8.86 -0.10
N SER A 26 2.64 9.60 0.26
CA SER A 26 3.00 10.85 -0.40
C SER A 26 3.47 10.64 -1.83
N GLU A 27 3.39 11.71 -2.62
CA GLU A 27 3.91 11.74 -4.00
C GLU A 27 5.38 11.30 -4.05
N GLN A 28 6.22 11.79 -3.14
CA GLN A 28 7.64 11.44 -3.13
C GLN A 28 7.87 9.96 -2.85
N SER A 29 7.08 9.36 -1.95
CA SER A 29 7.18 7.92 -1.67
C SER A 29 6.77 7.09 -2.89
N TRP A 30 5.71 7.48 -3.61
CA TRP A 30 5.33 6.80 -4.85
C TRP A 30 6.39 6.93 -5.94
N LYS A 31 7.00 8.10 -6.12
CA LYS A 31 8.11 8.28 -7.06
C LYS A 31 9.28 7.35 -6.75
N ASN A 32 9.63 7.20 -5.47
CA ASN A 32 10.70 6.29 -5.04
C ASN A 32 10.36 4.82 -5.31
N VAL A 33 9.12 4.40 -5.04
CA VAL A 33 8.65 3.04 -5.34
C VAL A 33 8.72 2.76 -6.83
N MET A 34 8.16 3.66 -7.64
CA MET A 34 8.06 3.46 -9.08
C MET A 34 9.41 3.55 -9.79
N SER A 35 10.37 4.32 -9.29
CA SER A 35 11.73 4.34 -9.85
C SER A 35 12.59 3.13 -9.42
N GLY A 36 12.16 2.41 -8.38
CA GLY A 36 12.88 1.29 -7.78
C GLY A 36 12.29 -0.10 -8.04
N LEU A 37 11.42 -0.27 -9.05
CA LEU A 37 10.67 -1.51 -9.28
C LEU A 37 11.56 -2.75 -9.49
N SER A 38 12.76 -2.62 -10.08
CA SER A 38 13.70 -3.74 -10.24
C SER A 38 14.27 -4.27 -8.92
N LYS A 39 14.10 -3.52 -7.82
CA LYS A 39 14.51 -3.87 -6.46
C LYS A 39 13.36 -3.71 -5.48
N HIS A 40 12.15 -4.02 -5.92
CA HIS A 40 10.92 -3.86 -5.16
C HIS A 40 10.85 -4.82 -3.96
N PHE A 41 11.45 -4.41 -2.84
CA PHE A 41 11.37 -5.11 -1.54
C PHE A 41 11.81 -6.57 -1.56
N GLY A 42 12.81 -6.90 -2.38
CA GLY A 42 13.35 -8.26 -2.53
C GLY A 42 12.81 -9.03 -3.72
N THR A 43 11.93 -8.44 -4.54
CA THR A 43 11.53 -8.97 -5.84
C THR A 43 11.80 -7.95 -6.94
N ASP A 44 11.89 -8.42 -8.18
CA ASP A 44 11.77 -7.57 -9.36
C ASP A 44 10.28 -7.42 -9.71
N ALA A 45 9.79 -6.20 -9.75
CA ALA A 45 8.43 -5.82 -10.13
C ALA A 45 8.44 -4.86 -11.33
N SER A 46 9.50 -4.91 -12.14
CA SER A 46 9.64 -4.05 -13.32
C SER A 46 8.53 -4.32 -14.33
N VAL A 47 8.03 -3.24 -14.92
CA VAL A 47 7.06 -3.25 -16.01
C VAL A 47 7.66 -2.47 -17.19
N ASP A 48 7.03 -2.53 -18.36
CA ASP A 48 7.49 -1.73 -19.48
C ASP A 48 7.38 -0.22 -19.21
N ALA A 49 8.19 0.58 -19.91
CA ALA A 49 8.31 2.01 -19.65
C ALA A 49 6.99 2.79 -19.85
N LYS A 50 6.11 2.35 -20.75
CA LYS A 50 4.81 3.00 -20.99
C LYS A 50 3.89 2.75 -19.79
N THR A 51 3.80 1.50 -19.34
CA THR A 51 3.02 1.11 -18.17
C THR A 51 3.53 1.78 -16.88
N GLN A 52 4.85 1.80 -16.68
CA GLN A 52 5.46 2.49 -15.55
C GLN A 52 5.11 3.99 -15.53
N THR A 53 5.16 4.65 -16.69
CA THR A 53 4.82 6.08 -16.81
C THR A 53 3.35 6.35 -16.50
N GLU A 54 2.44 5.54 -17.05
CA GLU A 54 1.01 5.66 -16.81
C GLU A 54 0.67 5.50 -15.32
N ILE A 55 1.14 4.42 -14.70
CA ILE A 55 0.90 4.12 -13.29
C ILE A 55 1.52 5.19 -12.40
N THR A 56 2.77 5.59 -12.65
CA THR A 56 3.44 6.63 -11.87
C THR A 56 2.66 7.93 -11.91
N GLY A 57 2.23 8.36 -13.10
CA GLY A 57 1.44 9.57 -13.28
C GLY A 57 0.13 9.53 -12.49
N TRP A 58 -0.58 8.40 -12.52
CA TRP A 58 -1.84 8.26 -11.78
C TRP A 58 -1.64 8.21 -10.26
N LEU A 59 -0.61 7.49 -9.78
CA LEU A 59 -0.27 7.40 -8.36
C LEU A 59 0.06 8.77 -7.77
N ILE A 60 0.91 9.56 -8.44
CA ILE A 60 1.32 10.87 -7.91
C ILE A 60 0.17 11.87 -7.90
N ARG A 61 -0.70 11.87 -8.93
CA ARG A 61 -1.87 12.76 -9.00
C ARG A 61 -2.88 12.48 -7.89
N ASN A 62 -2.98 11.23 -7.45
CA ASN A 62 -3.92 10.78 -6.43
C ASN A 62 -3.24 10.52 -5.06
N ALA A 63 -2.00 10.97 -4.90
CA ALA A 63 -1.23 10.77 -3.69
C ALA A 63 -1.84 11.50 -2.49
N ALA A 64 -1.37 11.15 -1.29
CA ALA A 64 -1.80 11.80 -0.05
C ALA A 64 -1.44 13.31 -0.07
N THR A 65 -2.45 14.17 0.02
CA THR A 65 -2.29 15.63 0.08
C THR A 65 -2.43 16.20 1.50
N ARG A 66 -3.13 15.48 2.39
CA ARG A 66 -3.30 15.90 3.79
C ARG A 66 -1.98 15.70 4.54
N GLN A 67 -1.53 16.73 5.25
CA GLN A 67 -0.25 16.76 5.96
C GLN A 67 0.00 15.50 6.82
N LYS A 68 -1.03 15.01 7.53
CA LYS A 68 -0.95 13.81 8.37
C LYS A 68 -0.62 12.50 7.63
N TYR A 69 -0.76 12.48 6.31
CA TYR A 69 -0.55 11.31 5.45
C TYR A 69 0.53 11.56 4.38
N SER A 70 1.01 12.79 4.24
CA SER A 70 1.90 13.21 3.14
C SER A 70 3.38 13.21 3.52
N GLU A 71 3.77 12.59 4.64
CA GLU A 71 5.18 12.38 4.97
C GLU A 71 5.87 11.46 3.95
N THR A 72 7.18 11.61 3.80
CA THR A 72 7.98 10.65 3.01
C THR A 72 8.26 9.44 3.90
N ALA A 73 7.60 8.33 3.60
CA ALA A 73 7.72 7.12 4.42
C ALA A 73 9.14 6.55 4.35
N HIS A 74 9.65 6.04 5.47
CA HIS A 74 10.91 5.30 5.50
C HIS A 74 10.84 4.10 4.54
N GLU A 75 11.85 3.94 3.67
CA GLU A 75 11.86 2.97 2.56
C GLU A 75 10.63 3.05 1.64
N SER A 76 9.85 4.14 1.70
CA SER A 76 8.61 4.32 0.95
C SER A 76 7.56 3.22 1.20
N ARG A 77 7.52 2.68 2.43
CA ARG A 77 6.54 1.68 2.86
C ARG A 77 5.40 2.31 3.65
N ILE A 78 4.14 2.04 3.27
CA ILE A 78 2.93 2.51 3.99
C ILE A 78 3.00 2.13 5.48
N THR A 79 3.36 0.89 5.78
CA THR A 79 3.42 0.32 7.14
C THR A 79 4.52 0.91 8.01
N ARG A 80 5.41 1.75 7.43
CA ARG A 80 6.47 2.46 8.14
C ARG A 80 6.15 3.94 8.36
N THR A 81 4.97 4.39 7.95
CA THR A 81 4.53 5.76 8.22
C THR A 81 4.12 5.93 9.68
N SER A 82 4.33 7.12 10.24
CA SER A 82 3.95 7.50 11.59
C SER A 82 2.45 7.33 11.83
N TRP A 83 1.62 7.66 10.84
CA TRP A 83 0.18 7.46 10.94
C TRP A 83 -0.18 5.98 10.98
N CYS A 84 0.37 5.14 10.09
CA CYS A 84 0.02 3.73 10.05
C CYS A 84 0.45 3.02 11.32
N ILE A 85 1.65 3.33 11.84
CA ILE A 85 2.15 2.81 13.11
C ILE A 85 1.22 3.21 14.26
N ARG A 86 0.77 4.48 14.30
CA ARG A 86 -0.13 4.95 15.36
C ARG A 86 -1.49 4.25 15.32
N GLU A 87 -2.13 4.18 14.14
CA GLU A 87 -3.44 3.52 14.00
C GLU A 87 -3.39 2.02 14.37
N HIS A 88 -2.22 1.39 14.28
CA HIS A 88 -2.02 -0.03 14.59
C HIS A 88 -1.35 -0.27 15.96
N GLY A 89 -1.18 0.77 16.78
CA GLY A 89 -0.44 0.70 18.05
C GLY A 89 -1.02 -0.30 19.07
N GLU A 90 -2.31 -0.62 18.97
CA GLU A 90 -2.99 -1.57 19.85
C GLU A 90 -2.87 -3.03 19.38
N VAL A 91 -2.39 -3.26 18.15
CA VAL A 91 -2.22 -4.61 17.61
C VAL A 91 -0.94 -5.23 18.18
N ARG A 92 -1.13 -6.22 19.05
CA ARG A 92 -0.03 -6.93 19.71
C ARG A 92 0.95 -7.56 18.72
N ALA A 93 2.23 -7.58 19.08
CA ALA A 93 3.31 -8.08 18.22
C ALA A 93 3.17 -9.57 17.81
N ASP A 94 2.52 -10.39 18.63
CA ASP A 94 2.23 -11.80 18.33
C ASP A 94 1.18 -11.96 17.23
N VAL A 95 0.24 -11.02 17.09
CA VAL A 95 -0.75 -11.00 15.99
C VAL A 95 -0.04 -10.87 14.64
N TRP A 96 0.94 -9.97 14.52
CA TRP A 96 1.67 -9.78 13.26
C TRP A 96 2.48 -11.00 12.81
N LYS A 97 2.80 -11.92 13.73
CA LYS A 97 3.55 -13.15 13.46
C LYS A 97 2.65 -14.32 13.03
N ARG A 98 1.33 -14.18 13.08
CA ARG A 98 0.35 -15.19 12.64
C ARG A 98 0.58 -15.54 11.18
N ALA A 99 0.47 -16.82 10.82
CA ALA A 99 0.68 -17.30 9.47
C ALA A 99 -0.37 -16.77 8.48
N SER A 100 -1.60 -16.47 8.92
CA SER A 100 -2.60 -15.79 8.09
C SER A 100 -2.25 -14.34 7.76
N ILE A 101 -1.49 -13.67 8.63
CA ILE A 101 -1.16 -12.24 8.49
C ILE A 101 0.20 -12.09 7.83
N LYS A 102 1.21 -12.80 8.35
CA LYS A 102 2.65 -12.82 7.97
C LYS A 102 3.39 -11.50 8.13
N SER A 103 2.75 -10.39 7.77
CA SER A 103 3.34 -9.06 7.75
C SER A 103 2.25 -7.99 7.79
N PRO A 104 2.51 -6.80 8.38
CA PRO A 104 1.63 -5.65 8.30
C PRO A 104 1.29 -5.20 6.86
N ALA A 105 2.09 -5.60 5.87
CA ALA A 105 1.80 -5.30 4.46
C ALA A 105 0.58 -6.05 3.92
N ASN A 106 0.16 -7.15 4.55
CA ASN A 106 -1.02 -7.90 4.13
C ASN A 106 -2.30 -7.26 4.70
N CYS A 107 -2.64 -6.04 4.27
CA CYS A 107 -3.77 -5.29 4.81
C CYS A 107 -5.09 -6.06 4.70
N GLY A 108 -5.27 -6.79 3.59
CA GLY A 108 -6.45 -7.62 3.32
C GLY A 108 -6.63 -8.80 4.29
N ALA A 109 -5.61 -9.19 5.06
CA ALA A 109 -5.75 -10.22 6.08
C ALA A 109 -6.68 -9.78 7.22
N CYS A 110 -6.67 -8.49 7.56
CA CYS A 110 -7.46 -7.93 8.67
C CYS A 110 -8.61 -7.02 8.16
N HIS A 111 -8.34 -6.20 7.15
CA HIS A 111 -9.31 -5.29 6.54
C HIS A 111 -9.92 -5.95 5.31
N ILE A 112 -11.07 -6.61 5.47
CA ILE A 112 -11.66 -7.48 4.42
C ILE A 112 -12.02 -6.74 3.12
N ASP A 113 -12.22 -5.43 3.18
CA ASP A 113 -12.53 -4.58 2.02
C ASP A 113 -11.37 -3.62 1.65
N ALA A 114 -10.14 -3.92 2.09
CA ALA A 114 -8.97 -3.07 1.84
C ALA A 114 -8.74 -2.76 0.37
N ALA A 115 -8.92 -3.75 -0.52
CA ALA A 115 -8.78 -3.57 -1.98
C ALA A 115 -9.77 -2.53 -2.55
N LYS A 116 -10.92 -2.31 -1.91
CA LYS A 116 -11.88 -1.26 -2.28
C LYS A 116 -11.49 0.11 -1.69
N GLY A 117 -10.45 0.15 -0.86
CA GLY A 117 -10.00 1.32 -0.11
C GLY A 117 -10.74 1.52 1.20
N ILE A 118 -11.38 0.49 1.75
CA ILE A 118 -12.16 0.57 2.99
C ILE A 118 -11.34 -0.03 4.14
N PHE A 119 -10.95 0.81 5.10
CA PHE A 119 -10.12 0.45 6.25
C PHE A 119 -10.80 0.68 7.61
N SER A 120 -12.12 0.92 7.64
CA SER A 120 -12.87 1.21 8.86
C SER A 120 -12.69 0.11 9.91
N GLU A 121 -12.45 0.52 11.16
CA GLU A 121 -12.31 -0.38 12.32
C GLU A 121 -13.54 -1.26 12.57
N ASN A 122 -14.72 -0.75 12.24
CA ASN A 122 -16.00 -1.46 12.41
C ASN A 122 -16.13 -2.74 11.57
N ASN A 123 -15.25 -2.93 10.58
CA ASN A 123 -15.27 -4.09 9.69
C ASN A 123 -13.93 -4.85 9.67
N ILE A 124 -13.11 -4.67 10.70
CA ILE A 124 -11.87 -5.44 10.87
C ILE A 124 -12.18 -6.84 11.38
N LYS A 125 -11.56 -7.85 10.77
CA LYS A 125 -11.57 -9.22 11.25
C LYS A 125 -10.13 -9.71 11.39
N ILE A 126 -9.63 -9.80 12.61
CA ILE A 126 -8.27 -10.31 12.84
C ILE A 126 -8.31 -11.85 12.83
N PRO A 127 -7.70 -12.51 11.84
CA PRO A 127 -7.69 -13.98 11.77
C PRO A 127 -6.88 -14.59 12.92
N ALA A 128 -7.33 -15.74 13.40
CA ALA A 128 -6.78 -16.38 14.61
C ALA A 128 -5.43 -17.09 14.42
N LYS A 129 -5.07 -17.49 13.19
CA LYS A 129 -3.90 -18.34 12.90
C LYS A 129 -3.12 -17.88 11.69
#